data_AF-A0A355XUP6-F1
#
_entry.id   AF-A0A355XUP6-F1
#
_cell.length_a   1.000
_cell.length_b   1.000
_cell.length_c   1.000
_cell.angle_alpha   90.00
_cell.angle_beta   90.00
_cell.angle_gamma   90.00
#
_symmetry.space_group_name_H-M   'P 1'
#
loop_
_entity.id
_entity.type
_entity.pdbx_description
1 polymer ?
#
loop_
_entity_poly.entity_id
_entity_poly.type
_entity_poly.pdbx_seq_one_letter_code
_entity_poly.pdbx_strand_id
1 'polypeptide(L)' 'NGEKRTLRTVGAKWSWLQSHKFGSNTQPFYVAVDNDGNPLTGAYSFKEDVKAYLDFLDKALDNYRK' A
#
# COMPACT_ATOMS: atom_id res chain seq x y z
N ASN A 1 -19.65 -0.04 -20.00
CA ASN A 1 -18.70 -0.91 -20.73
C ASN A 1 -18.93 -2.37 -20.36
N GLY A 2 -19.87 -3.02 -21.04
CA GLY A 2 -20.37 -4.37 -20.75
C GLY A 2 -19.76 -5.45 -21.64
N GLU A 3 -18.43 -5.56 -21.68
CA GLU A 3 -17.77 -6.65 -22.38
C GLU A 3 -17.73 -7.92 -21.51
N LYS A 4 -18.24 -9.03 -22.05
CA LYS A 4 -18.10 -10.36 -21.44
C LYS A 4 -16.65 -10.84 -21.60
N ARG A 5 -15.83 -10.73 -20.55
CA ARG A 5 -14.48 -11.33 -20.51
C ARG A 5 -14.54 -12.80 -20.11
N THR A 6 -14.00 -13.68 -20.96
CA THR A 6 -13.85 -15.11 -20.63
C THR A 6 -12.51 -15.34 -19.93
N LEU A 7 -12.54 -15.70 -18.64
CA LEU A 7 -11.32 -15.96 -17.84
C LEU A 7 -10.86 -17.40 -18.06
N ARG A 8 -9.86 -17.59 -18.93
CA ARG A 8 -9.40 -18.92 -19.38
C ARG A 8 -8.33 -19.55 -18.49
N THR A 9 -7.59 -18.76 -17.71
CA THR A 9 -6.50 -19.25 -16.86
C THR A 9 -6.77 -18.97 -15.39
N VAL A 10 -6.17 -19.77 -14.51
CA VAL A 10 -6.22 -19.56 -13.06
C VAL A 10 -5.71 -18.15 -12.70
N GLY A 11 -4.61 -17.71 -13.32
CA GLY A 11 -4.08 -16.35 -13.14
C GLY A 11 -5.05 -15.23 -13.59
N ALA A 12 -5.78 -15.41 -14.69
CA ALA A 12 -6.78 -14.45 -15.13
C ALA A 12 -7.97 -14.38 -14.15
N LYS A 13 -8.38 -15.52 -13.57
CA LYS A 13 -9.42 -15.55 -12.52
C LYS A 13 -8.99 -14.80 -11.27
N TRP A 14 -7.75 -14.98 -10.81
CA TRP A 14 -7.21 -14.25 -9.67
C TRP A 14 -7.05 -12.76 -9.95
N SER A 15 -6.53 -12.37 -11.10
CA SER A 15 -6.37 -10.97 -11.51
C SER A 15 -7.73 -10.24 -11.65
N TRP A 16 -8.74 -10.91 -12.19
CA TRP A 16 -10.10 -10.37 -12.28
C TRP A 16 -10.78 -10.30 -10.91
N LEU A 17 -10.66 -11.33 -10.06
CA LEU A 17 -11.20 -11.30 -8.70
C LEU A 17 -10.56 -10.16 -7.89
N GLN A 18 -9.24 -9.97 -8.03
CA GLN A 18 -8.49 -8.91 -7.38
C GLN A 18 -8.97 -7.51 -7.82
N SER A 19 -9.08 -7.28 -9.12
CA SER A 19 -9.54 -5.99 -9.67
C SER A 19 -11.03 -5.70 -9.46
N HIS A 20 -11.88 -6.74 -9.49
CA HIS A 20 -13.34 -6.59 -9.45
C HIS A 20 -13.90 -6.55 -8.02
N LYS A 21 -13.35 -7.32 -7.07
CA LYS A 21 -13.84 -7.34 -5.68
C LYS A 21 -13.15 -6.35 -4.76
N PHE A 22 -11.89 -6.00 -5.03
CA PHE A 22 -11.09 -5.24 -4.06
C PHE A 22 -10.83 -3.79 -4.44
N GLY A 23 -11.26 -3.29 -5.60
CA GLY A 23 -11.39 -1.85 -5.88
C GLY A 23 -10.27 -0.95 -5.34
N SER A 24 -9.01 -1.41 -5.39
CA SER A 24 -7.85 -0.99 -4.57
C SER A 24 -7.83 -1.52 -3.11
N ASN A 25 -7.13 -2.64 -2.91
CA ASN A 25 -6.40 -2.92 -1.66
C ASN A 25 -5.03 -2.26 -1.83
N THR A 26 -4.84 -1.01 -1.40
CA THR A 26 -3.55 -0.28 -1.53
C THR A 26 -2.48 -0.92 -0.63
N GLN A 27 -2.00 -2.08 -1.06
CA GLN A 27 -0.72 -2.66 -0.70
C GLN A 27 0.31 -2.12 -1.69
N PRO A 28 1.55 -1.84 -1.29
CA PRO A 28 2.12 -1.93 0.06
C PRO A 28 1.58 -0.91 1.09
N PHE A 29 1.63 -1.30 2.37
CA PHE A 29 1.28 -0.48 3.54
C PHE A 29 2.49 -0.41 4.48
N TYR A 30 2.98 0.79 4.77
CA TYR A 30 4.20 1.02 5.54
C TYR A 30 3.85 1.67 6.88
N VAL A 31 4.43 1.14 7.97
CA VAL A 31 4.32 1.69 9.33
C VAL A 31 5.74 1.78 9.90
N ALA A 32 6.12 2.97 10.38
CA ALA A 32 7.38 3.16 11.07
C ALA A 32 7.19 3.03 12.58
N VAL A 33 8.04 2.26 13.25
CA VAL A 33 7.99 1.99 14.70
C VAL A 33 9.36 2.17 15.35
N ASP A 34 9.38 2.46 16.65
CA ASP A 34 10.59 2.48 17.47
C ASP A 34 11.02 1.06 17.93
N ASN A 35 12.05 0.97 18.77
CA ASN A 35 12.58 -0.31 19.26
C ASN A 35 11.59 -1.07 20.17
N ASP A 36 10.61 -0.36 20.74
CA ASP A 36 9.57 -0.92 21.61
C ASP A 36 8.27 -1.21 20.84
N GLY A 37 8.25 -0.92 19.52
CA GLY A 37 7.10 -1.14 18.64
C GLY A 37 6.07 0.00 18.65
N ASN A 38 6.36 1.14 19.27
CA ASN A 38 5.46 2.28 19.25
C ASN A 38 5.50 2.97 17.87
N PRO A 39 4.34 3.36 17.31
CA PRO A 39 4.30 4.05 16.02
C PRO A 39 5.00 5.42 16.06
N LEU A 40 5.92 5.64 15.13
CA LEU A 40 6.62 6.92 14.96
C LEU A 40 5.84 7.87 14.04
N THR A 41 5.01 7.36 13.15
CA THR A 41 4.20 8.13 12.20
C THR A 41 2.87 7.45 11.91
N GLY A 42 1.94 8.17 11.26
CA GLY A 42 0.77 7.56 10.64
C GLY A 42 1.17 6.65 9.47
N ALA A 43 0.38 5.61 9.22
CA ALA A 43 0.69 4.65 8.17
C ALA A 43 0.68 5.25 6.76
N TYR A 44 1.58 4.79 5.90
CA TYR A 44 1.70 5.21 4.52
C TYR A 44 1.18 4.11 3.59
N SER A 45 0.15 4.43 2.81
CA SER A 45 -0.39 3.53 1.79
C SER A 45 0.33 3.72 0.46
N PHE A 46 0.28 2.72 -0.43
CA PHE A 46 0.92 2.79 -1.74
C PHE A 46 0.56 4.06 -2.52
N LYS A 47 1.59 4.84 -2.82
CA LYS A 47 1.57 6.03 -3.67
C LYS A 47 2.88 6.07 -4.46
N GLU A 48 2.82 6.29 -5.77
CA GLU A 48 4.01 6.38 -6.65
C GLU A 48 4.79 7.71 -6.51
N ASP A 49 4.50 8.48 -5.45
CA ASP A 49 5.11 9.78 -5.18
C ASP A 49 6.32 9.61 -4.26
N VAL A 50 7.50 9.58 -4.88
CA VAL A 50 8.80 9.43 -4.20
C VAL A 50 8.98 10.50 -3.13
N LYS A 51 8.59 11.75 -3.39
CA LYS A 51 8.76 12.86 -2.44
C LYS A 51 7.89 12.64 -1.21
N ALA A 52 6.64 12.24 -1.41
CA ALA A 52 5.74 11.95 -0.29
C ALA A 52 6.23 10.77 0.57
N TYR A 53 6.92 9.78 -0.03
CA TYR A 53 7.51 8.68 0.72
C TYR A 53 8.73 9.11 1.53
N LEU A 54 9.60 9.96 0.96
CA LEU A 54 10.71 10.57 1.70
C LEU A 54 10.20 11.42 2.87
N ASP A 55 9.17 12.24 2.64
CA ASP A 55 8.54 13.06 3.69
C ASP A 55 7.95 12.18 4.83
N PHE A 56 7.53 10.94 4.54
CA PHE A 56 7.09 9.96 5.55
C PHE A 56 8.27 9.41 6.37
N LEU A 57 9.38 9.06 5.71
CA LEU A 57 10.57 8.55 6.37
C LEU A 57 11.26 9.60 7.24
N ASP A 58 11.39 10.83 6.76
CA ASP A 58 12.01 11.92 7.50
C ASP A 58 11.24 12.24 8.79
N LYS A 59 9.89 12.25 8.72
CA LYS A 59 9.06 12.40 9.92
C LYS A 59 9.25 11.29 10.94
N ALA A 60 9.45 10.05 10.48
CA ALA A 60 9.72 8.93 11.37
C ALA A 60 11.08 9.08 12.06
N LEU A 61 12.12 9.49 11.31
CA LEU A 61 13.45 9.75 11.87
C LEU A 61 13.44 10.91 12.87
N ASP A 62 12.72 12.00 12.57
CA ASP A 62 12.60 13.14 13.48
C ASP A 62 11.89 12.77 14.77
N ASN A 63 10.87 11.90 14.71
CA ASN A 63 10.17 11.42 15.90
C ASN A 63 10.98 10.40 16.69
N TYR A 64 11.82 9.59 16.04
CA TYR A 64 12.71 8.64 16.72
C TYR A 64 13.87 9.33 17.46
N ARG A 65 14.30 10.50 17.00
CA ARG A 65 15.41 11.26 17.59
C ARG A 65 14.99 12.15 18.78
N LYS A 66 13.69 12.34 19.00
CA LYS A 66 13.14 13.08 20.14
C LYS A 66 13.12 12.20 21.39
#